data_AF-A0A7K4N3A5-F1
#
_entry.id   AF-A0A7K4N3A5-F1
#
_cell.length_a   1.000
_cell.length_b   1.000
_cell.length_c   1.000
_cell.angle_alpha   90.00
_cell.angle_beta   90.00
_cell.angle_gamma   90.00
#
_symmetry.space_group_name_H-M   'P 1'
#
loop_
_entity.id
_entity.type
_entity.pdbx_description
1 polymer ?
#
loop_
_entity_poly.entity_id
_entity_poly.type
_entity_poly.pdbx_seq_one_letter_code
_entity_poly.pdbx_strand_id
1 'polypeptide(L)'
;GEKIVDEFLSALAEGDPDYSVFMSSKAVSLLFETAKKAGKFEELRLAVANTIVLAVGPRTKDALEKENVKVAYMPQLYSSVGIGEVFTKLNAVGKKVIIPRSGASTPFLKELLEKIGLDVTELYLYDVCAFRDTSQWNEFRQLFSQNKVDGIIFTSVSSVQAFFEIMQKDHDKNKLVDMLHETIVISIGPFTADELKKLNVENVIADVHTVPGSFDAIVKALSLAEAI
;
A
#
# COMPACT_ATOMS: atom_id res chain seq x y z
N GLY A 1 18.18 -7.98 2.68
CA GLY A 1 18.48 -6.95 3.68
C GLY A 1 19.40 -5.94 3.06
N GLU A 2 20.71 -6.11 3.21
CA GLU A 2 21.74 -5.22 2.65
C GLU A 2 21.52 -4.83 1.18
N LYS A 3 21.16 -5.80 0.33
CA LYS A 3 20.91 -5.56 -1.09
C LYS A 3 19.93 -4.41 -1.38
N ILE A 4 18.90 -4.23 -0.55
CA ILE A 4 17.88 -3.19 -0.73
C ILE A 4 18.48 -1.79 -0.48
N VAL A 5 19.34 -1.67 0.53
CA VAL A 5 20.00 -0.40 0.87
C VAL A 5 20.99 -0.04 -0.23
N ASP A 6 21.72 -1.03 -0.73
CA ASP A 6 22.72 -0.85 -1.79
C ASP A 6 22.06 -0.47 -3.10
N GLU A 7 20.98 -1.14 -3.50
CA GLU A 7 20.18 -0.78 -4.67
C GLU A 7 19.60 0.63 -4.53
N PHE A 8 19.15 1.02 -3.34
CA PHE A 8 18.62 2.37 -3.08
C PHE A 8 19.71 3.44 -3.16
N LEU A 9 20.87 3.20 -2.58
CA LEU A 9 22.02 4.10 -2.65
C LEU A 9 22.55 4.24 -4.08
N SER A 10 22.68 3.14 -4.82
CA SER A 10 23.08 3.17 -6.23
C SER A 10 22.09 3.95 -7.07
N ALA A 11 20.79 3.76 -6.89
CA ALA A 11 19.78 4.51 -7.64
C ALA A 11 19.79 6.00 -7.32
N LEU A 12 20.05 6.39 -6.05
CA LEU A 12 20.25 7.79 -5.70
C LEU A 12 21.49 8.37 -6.38
N ALA A 13 22.61 7.64 -6.39
CA ALA A 13 23.87 8.09 -6.97
C ALA A 13 23.83 8.16 -8.50
N GLU A 14 23.23 7.19 -9.18
CA GLU A 14 23.14 7.11 -10.65
C GLU A 14 22.02 8.00 -11.20
N GLY A 15 20.87 8.02 -10.50
CA GLY A 15 19.70 8.77 -10.92
C GLY A 15 19.84 10.27 -10.66
N ASP A 16 20.57 10.65 -9.60
CA ASP A 16 20.66 12.02 -9.09
C ASP A 16 19.28 12.69 -8.98
N PRO A 17 18.34 12.11 -8.20
CA PRO A 17 16.97 12.59 -8.17
C PRO A 17 16.84 13.90 -7.38
N ASP A 18 16.02 14.83 -7.88
CA ASP A 18 15.69 16.06 -7.17
C ASP A 18 14.83 15.77 -5.91
N TYR A 19 14.00 14.72 -5.95
CA TYR A 19 13.02 14.41 -4.90
C TYR A 19 13.03 12.95 -4.45
N SER A 20 12.88 12.73 -3.14
CA SER A 20 12.55 11.42 -2.56
C SER A 20 11.14 11.43 -1.99
N VAL A 21 10.26 10.55 -2.46
CA VAL A 21 8.85 10.49 -2.02
C VAL A 21 8.59 9.22 -1.22
N PHE A 22 8.30 9.38 0.06
CA PHE A 22 7.94 8.27 0.95
C PHE A 22 6.43 8.17 1.15
N MET A 23 5.87 7.04 0.72
CA MET A 23 4.42 6.78 0.78
C MET A 23 3.98 5.97 2.01
N SER A 24 4.90 5.57 2.89
CA SER A 24 4.58 4.76 4.07
C SER A 24 5.66 4.85 5.14
N SER A 25 5.25 4.94 6.41
CA SER A 25 6.17 4.85 7.55
C SER A 25 6.88 3.51 7.61
N LYS A 26 6.24 2.42 7.15
CA LYS A 26 6.85 1.09 7.11
C LYS A 26 8.03 1.02 6.13
N ALA A 27 7.90 1.69 4.96
CA ALA A 27 8.98 1.79 3.99
C ALA A 27 10.19 2.53 4.58
N VAL A 28 9.93 3.64 5.29
CA VAL A 28 10.96 4.40 6.01
C VAL A 28 11.66 3.52 7.04
N SER A 29 10.91 2.94 7.98
CA SER A 29 11.48 2.11 9.05
C SER A 29 12.28 0.94 8.49
N LEU A 30 11.76 0.23 7.47
CA LEU A 30 12.47 -0.90 6.87
C LEU A 30 13.80 -0.47 6.25
N LEU A 31 13.79 0.60 5.46
CA LEU A 31 14.99 1.08 4.77
C LEU A 31 16.07 1.52 5.78
N PHE A 32 15.71 2.35 6.76
CA PHE A 32 16.65 2.88 7.74
C PHE A 32 17.12 1.84 8.77
N GLU A 33 16.24 0.94 9.24
CA GLU A 33 16.66 -0.17 10.11
C GLU A 33 17.61 -1.13 9.39
N THR A 34 17.37 -1.38 8.11
CA THR A 34 18.25 -2.23 7.30
C THR A 34 19.60 -1.56 7.10
N ALA A 35 19.64 -0.25 6.85
CA ALA A 35 20.89 0.50 6.74
C ALA A 35 21.67 0.53 8.06
N LYS A 36 20.99 0.66 9.20
CA LYS A 36 21.62 0.54 10.54
C LYS A 36 22.27 -0.83 10.73
N LYS A 37 21.57 -1.91 10.39
CA LYS A 37 22.10 -3.28 10.48
C LYS A 37 23.29 -3.53 9.54
N ALA A 38 23.29 -2.87 8.39
CA ALA A 38 24.35 -2.93 7.38
C ALA A 38 25.53 -1.98 7.65
N GLY A 39 25.48 -1.15 8.69
CA GLY A 39 26.49 -0.11 8.95
C GLY A 39 26.48 1.06 7.95
N LYS A 40 25.42 1.22 7.14
CA LYS A 40 25.27 2.25 6.09
C LYS A 40 24.30 3.36 6.46
N PHE A 41 23.99 3.52 7.75
CA PHE A 41 22.99 4.47 8.22
C PHE A 41 23.31 5.91 7.82
N GLU A 42 24.53 6.38 8.09
CA GLU A 42 24.93 7.77 7.77
C GLU A 42 24.98 8.02 6.27
N GLU A 43 25.47 7.05 5.49
CA GLU A 43 25.50 7.12 4.03
C GLU A 43 24.09 7.28 3.46
N LEU A 44 23.15 6.40 3.87
CA LEU A 44 21.74 6.49 3.47
C LEU A 44 21.12 7.82 3.90
N ARG A 45 21.32 8.22 5.14
CA ARG A 45 20.73 9.44 5.70
C ARG A 45 21.19 10.66 4.91
N LEU A 46 22.48 10.76 4.60
CA LEU A 46 23.04 11.85 3.80
C LEU A 46 22.52 11.82 2.37
N ALA A 47 22.48 10.64 1.74
CA ALA A 47 21.98 10.49 0.37
C ALA A 47 20.51 10.95 0.26
N VAL A 48 19.65 10.55 1.21
CA VAL A 48 18.25 11.01 1.25
C VAL A 48 18.16 12.51 1.55
N ALA A 49 18.97 13.02 2.48
CA ALA A 49 18.97 14.44 2.86
C ALA A 49 19.45 15.38 1.74
N ASN A 50 20.18 14.86 0.74
CA ASN A 50 20.58 15.61 -0.46
C ASN A 50 19.45 15.73 -1.50
N THR A 51 18.29 15.13 -1.25
CA THR A 51 17.08 15.30 -2.07
C THR A 51 16.04 16.16 -1.34
N ILE A 52 15.07 16.69 -2.07
CA ILE A 52 13.88 17.29 -1.46
C ILE A 52 12.93 16.16 -1.06
N VAL A 53 12.77 15.96 0.25
CA VAL A 53 11.99 14.83 0.79
C VAL A 53 10.51 15.18 0.94
N LEU A 54 9.64 14.33 0.41
CA LEU A 54 8.20 14.36 0.60
C LEU A 54 7.72 13.17 1.42
N ALA A 55 6.77 13.42 2.33
CA ALA A 55 6.05 12.37 3.05
C ALA A 55 4.56 12.45 2.71
N VAL A 56 3.91 11.30 2.48
CA VAL A 56 2.47 11.27 2.16
C VAL A 56 1.59 11.78 3.32
N GLY A 57 2.02 11.62 4.57
CA GLY A 57 1.23 12.00 5.73
C GLY A 57 1.99 11.94 7.06
N PRO A 58 1.34 12.30 8.18
CA PRO A 58 2.01 12.58 9.45
C PRO A 58 2.86 11.43 9.98
N ARG A 59 2.34 10.19 9.95
CA ARG A 59 3.09 9.01 10.41
C ARG A 59 4.37 8.76 9.63
N THR A 60 4.35 9.01 8.31
CA THR A 60 5.55 8.86 7.47
C THR A 60 6.54 9.99 7.72
N LYS A 61 6.03 11.22 7.92
CA LYS A 61 6.85 12.36 8.33
C LYS A 61 7.56 12.09 9.66
N ASP A 62 6.83 11.67 10.68
CA ASP A 62 7.39 11.35 12.00
C ASP A 62 8.47 10.26 11.92
N ALA A 63 8.28 9.27 11.04
CA ALA A 63 9.27 8.20 10.83
C ALA A 63 10.57 8.74 10.21
N LEU A 64 10.49 9.66 9.24
CA LEU A 64 11.66 10.30 8.63
C LEU A 64 12.38 11.23 9.61
N GLU A 65 11.63 12.03 10.35
CA GLU A 65 12.20 12.99 11.31
C GLU A 65 12.89 12.29 12.48
N LYS A 66 12.39 11.12 12.92
CA LYS A 66 13.09 10.25 13.88
C LYS A 66 14.48 9.79 13.40
N GLU A 67 14.67 9.70 12.09
CA GLU A 67 15.94 9.35 11.47
C GLU A 67 16.77 10.59 11.10
N ASN A 68 16.40 11.77 11.63
CA ASN A 68 17.01 13.07 11.34
C ASN A 68 16.97 13.45 9.85
N VAL A 69 15.92 13.04 9.14
CA VAL A 69 15.65 13.46 7.76
C VAL A 69 14.53 14.50 7.76
N LYS A 70 14.83 15.70 7.25
CA LYS A 70 13.87 16.80 7.17
C LYS A 70 12.88 16.56 6.03
N VAL A 71 11.58 16.60 6.33
CA VAL A 71 10.52 16.57 5.31
C VAL A 71 10.24 18.00 4.83
N ALA A 72 10.40 18.23 3.53
CA ALA A 72 10.16 19.54 2.91
C ALA A 72 8.68 19.78 2.64
N TYR A 73 7.96 18.75 2.16
CA TYR A 73 6.54 18.87 1.83
C TYR A 73 5.74 17.66 2.31
N MET A 74 4.50 17.93 2.69
CA MET A 74 3.48 16.94 2.99
C MET A 74 2.15 17.45 2.42
N PRO A 75 1.39 16.63 1.69
CA PRO A 75 0.12 17.06 1.12
C PRO A 75 -0.95 17.24 2.20
N GLN A 76 -2.00 18.02 1.90
CA GLN A 76 -3.18 18.10 2.78
C GLN A 76 -4.03 16.83 2.68
N LEU A 77 -4.15 16.29 1.46
CA LEU A 77 -4.74 14.98 1.21
C LEU A 77 -3.65 13.92 1.29
N TYR A 78 -3.70 13.04 2.30
CA TYR A 78 -2.66 12.02 2.54
C TYR A 78 -2.76 10.83 1.56
N SER A 79 -2.57 11.10 0.27
CA SER A 79 -2.74 10.14 -0.82
C SER A 79 -1.78 10.41 -1.99
N SER A 80 -1.74 9.48 -2.94
CA SER A 80 -1.01 9.67 -4.21
C SER A 80 -1.50 10.90 -4.99
N VAL A 81 -2.81 11.17 -4.95
CA VAL A 81 -3.40 12.37 -5.57
C VAL A 81 -2.87 13.64 -4.91
N GLY A 82 -2.83 13.68 -3.57
CA GLY A 82 -2.29 14.82 -2.84
C GLY A 82 -0.80 15.07 -3.13
N ILE A 83 -0.01 14.02 -3.31
CA ILE A 83 1.39 14.15 -3.77
C ILE A 83 1.44 14.78 -5.18
N GLY A 84 0.58 14.35 -6.10
CA GLY A 84 0.47 14.97 -7.42
C GLY A 84 0.10 16.46 -7.36
N GLU A 85 -0.80 16.85 -6.45
CA GLU A 85 -1.14 18.26 -6.22
C GLU A 85 0.06 19.08 -5.71
N VAL A 86 0.88 18.51 -4.82
CA VAL A 86 2.11 19.16 -4.35
C VAL A 86 3.06 19.41 -5.52
N PHE A 87 3.34 18.40 -6.35
CA PHE A 87 4.24 18.57 -7.50
C PHE A 87 3.70 19.54 -8.55
N THR A 88 2.38 19.56 -8.77
CA THR A 88 1.74 20.53 -9.65
C THR A 88 1.97 21.96 -9.16
N LYS A 89 1.81 22.20 -7.85
CA LYS A 89 2.06 23.52 -7.24
C LYS A 89 3.53 23.93 -7.28
N LEU A 90 4.44 22.97 -7.22
CA LEU A 90 5.89 23.20 -7.33
C LEU A 90 6.36 23.46 -8.76
N ASN A 91 5.51 23.24 -9.77
CA ASN A 91 5.88 23.31 -11.18
C ASN A 91 7.13 22.48 -11.51
N ALA A 92 7.16 21.23 -11.02
CA ALA A 92 8.33 20.36 -11.05
C ALA A 92 8.51 19.59 -12.37
N VAL A 93 8.08 20.13 -13.50
CA VAL A 93 8.20 19.47 -14.80
C VAL A 93 9.68 19.22 -15.15
N GLY A 94 9.99 18.02 -15.64
CA GLY A 94 11.35 17.59 -15.99
C GLY A 94 12.22 17.20 -14.79
N LYS A 95 11.67 17.23 -13.57
CA LYS A 95 12.38 16.85 -12.35
C LYS A 95 12.35 15.34 -12.14
N LYS A 96 13.40 14.84 -11.48
CA LYS A 96 13.58 13.42 -11.19
C LYS A 96 13.08 13.09 -9.79
N VAL A 97 12.36 11.97 -9.68
CA VAL A 97 11.75 11.51 -8.44
C VAL A 97 12.11 10.05 -8.20
N ILE A 98 12.54 9.74 -6.98
CA ILE A 98 12.69 8.38 -6.51
C ILE A 98 11.61 8.03 -5.49
N ILE A 99 11.01 6.84 -5.63
CA ILE A 99 9.91 6.38 -4.78
C ILE A 99 10.26 5.00 -4.19
N PRO A 100 10.77 4.93 -2.94
CA PRO A 100 10.86 3.67 -2.21
C PRO A 100 9.46 3.18 -1.80
N ARG A 101 9.08 1.99 -2.25
CA ARG A 101 7.73 1.43 -2.06
C ARG A 101 7.74 -0.10 -1.96
N SER A 102 6.58 -0.69 -1.67
CA SER A 102 6.41 -2.14 -1.70
C SER A 102 6.12 -2.64 -3.13
N GLY A 103 6.44 -3.91 -3.40
CA GLY A 103 6.11 -4.64 -4.63
C GLY A 103 4.61 -4.65 -4.94
N ALA A 104 3.77 -4.76 -3.90
CA ALA A 104 2.32 -4.82 -4.04
C ALA A 104 1.62 -3.47 -4.26
N SER A 105 2.35 -2.36 -4.34
CA SER A 105 1.75 -1.05 -4.53
C SER A 105 1.32 -0.86 -6.00
N THR A 106 0.23 -0.12 -6.28
CA THR A 106 -0.29 0.10 -7.64
C THR A 106 0.51 1.11 -8.48
N PRO A 107 0.63 0.97 -9.81
CA PRO A 107 1.43 1.89 -10.64
C PRO A 107 0.90 3.33 -10.69
N PHE A 108 -0.28 3.57 -10.10
CA PHE A 108 -1.01 4.84 -10.14
C PHE A 108 -0.17 6.09 -9.80
N LEU A 109 0.63 6.07 -8.73
CA LEU A 109 1.43 7.25 -8.36
C LEU A 109 2.48 7.57 -9.43
N LYS A 110 3.17 6.54 -9.95
CA LYS A 110 4.16 6.72 -11.00
C LYS A 110 3.51 7.31 -12.25
N GLU A 111 2.43 6.69 -12.73
CA GLU A 111 1.70 7.17 -13.90
C GLU A 111 1.18 8.61 -13.72
N LEU A 112 0.71 8.95 -12.52
CA LEU A 112 0.25 10.30 -12.19
C LEU A 112 1.39 11.32 -12.29
N LEU A 113 2.55 11.03 -11.71
CA LEU A 113 3.70 11.94 -11.72
C LEU A 113 4.34 12.05 -13.10
N GLU A 114 4.42 10.95 -13.86
CA GLU A 114 4.87 10.95 -15.25
C GLU A 114 3.94 11.78 -16.14
N LYS A 115 2.61 11.73 -15.92
CA LYS A 115 1.65 12.61 -16.62
C LYS A 115 1.83 14.09 -16.29
N ILE A 116 2.34 14.44 -15.11
CA ILE A 116 2.72 15.82 -14.76
C ILE A 116 4.05 16.20 -15.43
N GLY A 117 4.80 15.23 -15.97
CA GLY A 117 6.06 15.44 -16.68
C GLY A 117 7.30 15.22 -15.82
N LEU A 118 7.19 14.45 -14.74
CA LEU A 118 8.33 14.05 -13.90
C LEU A 118 8.95 12.74 -14.42
N ASP A 119 10.25 12.58 -14.21
CA ASP A 119 10.98 11.33 -14.45
C ASP A 119 10.98 10.51 -13.15
N VAL A 120 10.35 9.33 -13.16
CA VAL A 120 10.02 8.59 -11.94
C VAL A 120 10.70 7.23 -11.89
N THR A 121 11.56 7.06 -10.91
CA THR A 121 12.19 5.79 -10.55
C THR A 121 11.53 5.18 -9.33
N GLU A 122 11.03 3.95 -9.45
CA GLU A 122 10.47 3.19 -8.34
C GLU A 122 11.46 2.14 -7.84
N LEU A 123 11.61 2.03 -6.52
CA LEU A 123 12.40 1.00 -5.88
C LEU A 123 11.56 0.14 -4.95
N TYR A 124 11.55 -1.15 -5.22
CA TYR A 124 10.78 -2.13 -4.48
C TYR A 124 11.55 -2.63 -3.27
N LEU A 125 11.27 -2.07 -2.10
CA LEU A 125 11.97 -2.37 -0.85
C LEU A 125 11.61 -3.76 -0.28
N TYR A 126 10.37 -4.19 -0.48
CA TYR A 126 9.87 -5.46 0.01
C TYR A 126 8.67 -5.89 -0.81
N ASP A 127 8.46 -7.20 -0.91
CA ASP A 127 7.24 -7.74 -1.48
C ASP A 127 6.21 -8.02 -0.37
N VAL A 128 4.92 -7.96 -0.72
CA VAL A 128 3.84 -8.38 0.17
C VAL A 128 3.34 -9.73 -0.35
N CYS A 129 3.86 -10.81 0.23
CA CYS A 129 3.42 -12.15 -0.12
C CYS A 129 2.39 -12.65 0.90
N ALA A 130 1.53 -13.59 0.49
CA ALA A 130 0.79 -14.40 1.45
C ALA A 130 1.74 -15.08 2.44
N PHE A 131 1.29 -15.20 3.69
CA PHE A 131 2.08 -15.89 4.71
C PHE A 131 2.25 -17.37 4.32
N ARG A 132 3.49 -17.86 4.37
CA ARG A 132 3.82 -19.21 3.86
C ARG A 132 3.12 -20.33 4.62
N ASP A 133 2.97 -20.16 5.94
CA ASP A 133 2.24 -21.08 6.80
C ASP A 133 0.78 -20.65 6.95
N THR A 134 -0.10 -21.27 6.17
CA THR A 134 -1.52 -20.96 6.19
C THR A 134 -2.30 -21.75 7.25
N SER A 135 -1.64 -22.38 8.23
CA SER A 135 -2.32 -23.15 9.29
C SER A 135 -3.33 -22.30 10.08
N GLN A 136 -3.04 -21.01 10.28
CA GLN A 136 -3.96 -20.06 10.92
C GLN A 136 -5.24 -19.82 10.11
N TRP A 137 -5.26 -20.18 8.82
CA TRP A 137 -6.45 -20.09 7.97
C TRP A 137 -7.35 -21.32 8.06
N ASN A 138 -6.94 -22.40 8.71
CA ASN A 138 -7.70 -23.65 8.69
C ASN A 138 -9.11 -23.50 9.28
N GLU A 139 -9.24 -22.80 10.41
CA GLU A 139 -10.54 -22.52 11.01
C GLU A 139 -11.39 -21.63 10.10
N PHE A 140 -10.82 -20.56 9.56
CA PHE A 140 -11.50 -19.70 8.61
C PHE A 140 -11.98 -20.46 7.37
N ARG A 141 -11.13 -21.29 6.75
CA ARG A 141 -11.47 -22.13 5.58
C ARG A 141 -12.64 -23.06 5.88
N GLN A 142 -12.65 -23.66 7.07
CA GLN A 142 -13.74 -24.53 7.50
C GLN A 142 -15.04 -23.74 7.69
N LEU A 143 -15.00 -22.59 8.37
CA LEU A 143 -16.20 -21.76 8.57
C LEU A 143 -16.73 -21.21 7.24
N PHE A 144 -15.83 -20.75 6.37
CA PHE A 144 -16.17 -20.18 5.07
C PHE A 144 -16.78 -21.24 4.13
N SER A 145 -16.21 -22.45 4.08
CA SER A 145 -16.78 -23.57 3.29
C SER A 145 -18.11 -24.12 3.85
N GLN A 146 -18.46 -23.76 5.08
CA GLN A 146 -19.72 -24.12 5.72
C GLN A 146 -20.75 -22.97 5.68
N ASN A 147 -20.47 -21.87 4.96
CA ASN A 147 -21.28 -20.66 4.93
C ASN A 147 -21.57 -20.09 6.34
N LYS A 148 -20.58 -20.15 7.24
CA LYS A 148 -20.63 -19.62 8.62
C LYS A 148 -19.90 -18.30 8.80
N VAL A 149 -19.61 -17.61 7.71
CA VAL A 149 -18.96 -16.29 7.70
C VAL A 149 -19.97 -15.31 7.13
N ASP A 150 -20.51 -14.44 7.97
CA ASP A 150 -21.57 -13.50 7.55
C ASP A 150 -21.03 -12.37 6.66
N GLY A 151 -19.75 -12.02 6.84
CA GLY A 151 -19.10 -11.07 5.96
C GLY A 151 -17.59 -10.96 6.13
N ILE A 152 -16.95 -10.35 5.14
CA ILE A 152 -15.50 -10.20 5.03
C ILE A 152 -15.17 -8.74 4.74
N ILE A 153 -14.21 -8.18 5.48
CA ILE A 153 -13.68 -6.83 5.25
C ILE A 153 -12.27 -6.93 4.66
N PHE A 154 -12.07 -6.39 3.46
CA PHE A 154 -10.75 -6.23 2.87
C PHE A 154 -10.21 -4.82 3.14
N THR A 155 -9.07 -4.76 3.82
CA THR A 155 -8.44 -3.51 4.28
C THR A 155 -7.31 -3.02 3.37
N SER A 156 -7.00 -3.77 2.33
CA SER A 156 -6.04 -3.37 1.30
C SER A 156 -6.16 -4.23 0.05
N VAL A 157 -5.62 -3.74 -1.08
CA VAL A 157 -5.44 -4.55 -2.30
C VAL A 157 -4.66 -5.84 -2.00
N SER A 158 -3.59 -5.75 -1.20
CA SER A 158 -2.78 -6.93 -0.85
C SER A 158 -3.54 -7.96 -0.01
N SER A 159 -4.54 -7.55 0.78
CA SER A 159 -5.39 -8.48 1.54
C SER A 159 -6.30 -9.30 0.63
N VAL A 160 -6.80 -8.69 -0.46
CA VAL A 160 -7.58 -9.39 -1.50
C VAL A 160 -6.69 -10.39 -2.22
N GLN A 161 -5.51 -9.96 -2.67
CA GLN A 161 -4.56 -10.81 -3.38
C GLN A 161 -4.12 -12.01 -2.52
N ALA A 162 -3.75 -11.76 -1.27
CA ALA A 162 -3.37 -12.83 -0.33
C ALA A 162 -4.53 -13.80 -0.05
N PHE A 163 -5.75 -13.30 0.11
CA PHE A 163 -6.92 -14.16 0.28
C PHE A 163 -7.11 -15.10 -0.90
N PHE A 164 -7.08 -14.59 -2.13
CA PHE A 164 -7.21 -15.41 -3.33
C PHE A 164 -6.04 -16.38 -3.50
N GLU A 165 -4.80 -15.97 -3.21
CA GLU A 165 -3.63 -16.86 -3.25
C GLU A 165 -3.77 -18.03 -2.27
N ILE A 166 -4.30 -17.78 -1.07
CA ILE A 166 -4.43 -18.78 -0.01
C ILE A 166 -5.62 -19.71 -0.26
N MET A 167 -6.77 -19.17 -0.64
CA MET A 167 -8.01 -19.92 -0.80
C MET A 167 -8.05 -20.72 -2.11
N GLN A 168 -7.34 -20.26 -3.16
CA GLN A 168 -7.26 -21.01 -4.42
C GLN A 168 -6.45 -22.32 -4.31
N LYS A 169 -5.80 -22.58 -3.18
CA LYS A 169 -5.19 -23.89 -2.89
C LYS A 169 -6.24 -24.97 -2.61
N ASP A 170 -7.41 -24.58 -2.13
CA ASP A 170 -8.48 -25.49 -1.71
C ASP A 170 -9.70 -25.44 -2.66
N HIS A 171 -9.87 -24.34 -3.40
CA HIS A 171 -11.00 -24.11 -4.31
C HIS A 171 -10.51 -23.55 -5.64
N ASP A 172 -11.20 -23.86 -6.75
CA ASP A 172 -10.96 -23.13 -7.99
C ASP A 172 -11.48 -21.69 -7.87
N LYS A 173 -10.96 -20.81 -8.74
CA LYS A 173 -11.28 -19.38 -8.70
C LYS A 173 -12.77 -19.10 -8.82
N ASN A 174 -13.49 -19.81 -9.68
CA ASN A 174 -14.91 -19.53 -9.95
C ASN A 174 -15.74 -19.89 -8.73
N LYS A 175 -15.52 -21.08 -8.16
CA LYS A 175 -16.17 -21.49 -6.92
C LYS A 175 -15.91 -20.52 -5.77
N LEU A 176 -14.69 -20.01 -5.64
CA LEU A 176 -14.36 -19.02 -4.62
C LEU A 176 -15.12 -17.70 -4.80
N VAL A 177 -15.30 -17.26 -6.05
CA VAL A 177 -16.11 -16.07 -6.36
C VAL A 177 -17.57 -16.31 -6.04
N ASP A 178 -18.13 -17.47 -6.37
CA ASP A 178 -19.52 -17.83 -6.04
C ASP A 178 -19.75 -17.79 -4.51
N MET A 179 -18.83 -18.36 -3.72
CA MET A 179 -18.88 -18.29 -2.26
C MET A 179 -18.82 -16.85 -1.72
N LEU A 180 -18.05 -15.98 -2.37
CA LEU A 180 -17.99 -14.55 -2.02
C LEU A 180 -19.26 -13.80 -2.40
N HIS A 181 -20.01 -14.23 -3.42
CA HIS A 181 -21.32 -13.65 -3.74
C HIS A 181 -22.39 -14.02 -2.71
N GLU A 182 -22.23 -15.13 -2.00
CA GLU A 182 -23.08 -15.52 -0.86
C GLU A 182 -22.67 -14.84 0.46
N THR A 183 -21.60 -14.04 0.46
CA THR A 183 -21.03 -13.40 1.66
C THR A 183 -21.05 -11.89 1.52
N ILE A 184 -21.32 -11.15 2.60
CA ILE A 184 -21.20 -9.68 2.53
C ILE A 184 -19.73 -9.28 2.47
N VAL A 185 -19.31 -8.70 1.34
CA VAL A 185 -17.93 -8.22 1.16
C VAL A 185 -17.86 -6.70 1.27
N ILE A 186 -17.00 -6.21 2.16
CA ILE A 186 -16.69 -4.79 2.31
C ILE A 186 -15.27 -4.52 1.83
N SER A 187 -15.10 -3.44 1.07
CA SER A 187 -13.78 -2.87 0.80
C SER A 187 -13.59 -1.59 1.63
N ILE A 188 -12.40 -1.41 2.20
CA ILE A 188 -12.09 -0.20 2.99
C ILE A 188 -12.10 1.07 2.14
N GLY A 189 -11.92 0.96 0.81
CA GLY A 189 -11.83 2.10 -0.08
C GLY A 189 -11.69 1.70 -1.56
N PRO A 190 -11.69 2.71 -2.46
CA PRO A 190 -11.89 2.51 -3.89
C PRO A 190 -10.84 1.61 -4.56
N PHE A 191 -9.57 1.71 -4.18
CA PHE A 191 -8.53 0.86 -4.76
C PHE A 191 -8.72 -0.63 -4.42
N THR A 192 -9.21 -0.94 -3.23
CA THR A 192 -9.54 -2.32 -2.83
C THR A 192 -10.79 -2.81 -3.55
N ALA A 193 -11.79 -1.93 -3.73
CA ALA A 193 -12.98 -2.21 -4.52
C ALA A 193 -12.64 -2.52 -5.99
N ASP A 194 -11.72 -1.77 -6.58
CA ASP A 194 -11.25 -1.99 -7.96
C ASP A 194 -10.56 -3.35 -8.11
N GLU A 195 -9.78 -3.78 -7.12
CA GLU A 195 -9.15 -5.11 -7.14
C GLU A 195 -10.19 -6.24 -7.06
N LEU A 196 -11.18 -6.12 -6.16
CA LEU A 196 -12.29 -7.07 -6.07
C LEU A 196 -13.09 -7.13 -7.39
N LYS A 197 -13.32 -5.98 -8.02
CA LYS A 197 -14.01 -5.89 -9.31
C LYS A 197 -13.26 -6.62 -10.43
N LYS A 198 -11.93 -6.53 -10.50
CA LYS A 198 -11.12 -7.32 -11.47
C LYS A 198 -11.27 -8.83 -11.28
N LEU A 199 -11.64 -9.25 -10.07
CA LEU A 199 -11.87 -10.65 -9.70
C LEU A 199 -13.34 -11.04 -9.80
N ASN A 200 -14.21 -10.15 -10.30
CA ASN A 200 -15.67 -10.32 -10.40
C ASN A 200 -16.36 -10.49 -9.03
N VAL A 201 -15.81 -9.89 -7.98
CA VAL A 201 -16.40 -9.90 -6.64
C VAL A 201 -17.13 -8.58 -6.39
N GLU A 202 -18.43 -8.67 -6.14
CA GLU A 202 -19.24 -7.54 -5.69
C GLU A 202 -18.88 -7.15 -4.26
N ASN A 203 -18.91 -5.86 -3.95
CA ASN A 203 -18.59 -5.37 -2.61
C ASN A 203 -19.23 -4.01 -2.32
N VAL A 204 -19.38 -3.69 -1.03
CA VAL A 204 -19.73 -2.35 -0.56
C VAL A 204 -18.46 -1.61 -0.16
N ILE A 205 -18.29 -0.39 -0.67
CA ILE A 205 -17.16 0.47 -0.31
C ILE A 205 -17.50 1.23 0.97
N ALA A 206 -16.63 1.18 1.96
CA ALA A 206 -16.79 1.96 3.18
C ALA A 206 -16.68 3.47 2.90
N ASP A 207 -17.66 4.26 3.36
CA ASP A 207 -17.69 5.72 3.19
C ASP A 207 -16.49 6.41 3.89
N VAL A 208 -16.08 5.85 5.04
CA VAL A 208 -14.92 6.29 5.80
C VAL A 208 -13.82 5.24 5.65
N HIS A 209 -12.74 5.59 4.95
CA HIS A 209 -11.65 4.68 4.58
C HIS A 209 -10.70 4.34 5.74
N THR A 210 -11.27 3.83 6.83
CA THR A 210 -10.59 3.43 8.06
C THR A 210 -11.16 2.09 8.53
N VAL A 211 -10.44 1.40 9.42
CA VAL A 211 -10.94 0.13 10.00
C VAL A 211 -12.30 0.33 10.71
N PRO A 212 -12.50 1.34 11.58
CA PRO A 212 -13.82 1.62 12.15
C PRO A 212 -14.89 1.88 11.09
N GLY A 213 -14.58 2.69 10.07
CA GLY A 213 -15.54 2.98 8.99
C GLY A 213 -15.94 1.74 8.19
N SER A 214 -15.01 0.82 7.93
CA SER A 214 -15.33 -0.46 7.30
C SER A 214 -16.15 -1.40 8.20
N PHE A 215 -15.99 -1.29 9.51
CA PHE A 215 -16.81 -2.01 10.48
C PHE A 215 -18.25 -1.46 10.51
N ASP A 216 -18.42 -0.14 10.51
CA ASP A 216 -19.75 0.48 10.43
C ASP A 216 -20.47 0.07 9.13
N ALA A 217 -19.72 -0.03 8.02
CA ALA A 217 -20.24 -0.49 6.74
C ALA A 217 -20.73 -1.95 6.77
N ILE A 218 -20.00 -2.88 7.40
CA ILE A 218 -20.43 -4.28 7.48
C ILE A 218 -21.66 -4.42 8.38
N VAL A 219 -21.72 -3.70 9.51
CA VAL A 219 -22.87 -3.73 10.43
C VAL A 219 -24.13 -3.25 9.70
N LYS A 220 -24.04 -2.13 8.97
CA LYS A 220 -25.15 -1.60 8.19
C LYS A 220 -25.62 -2.59 7.11
N ALA A 221 -24.68 -3.22 6.40
CA ALA A 221 -25.00 -4.20 5.36
C ALA A 221 -25.70 -5.45 5.94
N LEU A 222 -25.22 -5.97 7.07
CA LEU A 222 -25.83 -7.10 7.77
C LEU A 222 -27.25 -6.77 8.25
N SER A 223 -27.46 -5.60 8.86
CA SER A 223 -28.80 -5.19 9.33
C SER A 223 -29.81 -5.00 8.19
N LEU A 224 -29.35 -4.62 6.99
CA LEU A 224 -30.22 -4.53 5.80
C LEU A 224 -30.60 -5.91 5.26
N ALA A 225 -29.68 -6.89 5.35
CA ALA A 225 -29.93 -8.26 4.91
C ALA A 225 -30.92 -8.99 5.82
N GLU A 226 -30.89 -8.74 7.14
CA GLU A 226 -31.84 -9.32 8.10
C GLU A 226 -33.27 -8.75 7.98
N ALA A 227 -33.43 -7.59 7.33
CA ALA A 227 -34.71 -6.91 7.19
C ALA A 227 -35.55 -7.36 5.97
N ILE A 228 -35.03 -8.26 5.14
CA ILE A 228 -35.63 -8.79 3.90
C ILE A 228 -36.02 -10.25 4.11
#